data_AF-W4P8A5-F1
#
_entry.id   AF-W4P8A5-F1
#
_cell.length_a   1.000
_cell.length_b   1.000
_cell.length_c   1.000
_cell.angle_alpha   90.00
_cell.angle_beta   90.00
_cell.angle_gamma   90.00
#
_symmetry.space_group_name_H-M   'P 1'
#
loop_
_entity.id
_entity.type
_entity.pdbx_description
1 polymer ?
#
loop_
_entity_poly.entity_id
_entity_poly.type
_entity_poly.pdbx_seq_one_letter_code
_entity_poly.pdbx_strand_id
1 'polypeptide(L)'
;MNNRTKGFIYGAIAAASYGMNPLFTLPLYAAGMSVDSVLFYRYLLAAIVLAILMKIQHQSFAIKKSDIPPLLIMGFLFSFSSLFLFISYKHMDAGIASTILFVYPVMVAIIMGVFFKEKISGITVFSIMLALSGIGLLYQGDGEKLYPLSVSFLFCFLRSLTPYIS
;
A
#
# COMPACT_ATOMS: atom_id res chain seq x y z
N MET A 1 12.61 -24.23 -0.60
CA MET A 1 11.70 -23.21 -0.01
C MET A 1 10.31 -23.35 -0.62
N ASN A 2 9.27 -23.42 0.20
CA ASN A 2 7.88 -23.52 -0.25
C ASN A 2 7.42 -22.19 -0.91
N ASN A 3 6.53 -22.25 -1.91
CA ASN A 3 6.00 -21.10 -2.64
C ASN A 3 5.28 -20.09 -1.72
N ARG A 4 4.62 -20.56 -0.64
CA ARG A 4 4.00 -19.67 0.36
C ARG A 4 5.02 -18.79 1.08
N THR A 5 6.14 -19.37 1.51
CA THR A 5 7.22 -18.64 2.19
C THR A 5 7.87 -17.62 1.27
N LYS A 6 8.06 -17.96 -0.02
CA LYS A 6 8.54 -17.01 -1.03
C LYS A 6 7.59 -15.82 -1.17
N GLY A 7 6.28 -16.09 -1.24
CA GLY A 7 5.25 -15.04 -1.32
C GLY A 7 5.30 -14.07 -0.14
N PHE A 8 5.41 -14.58 1.09
CA PHE A 8 5.54 -13.72 2.28
C PHE A 8 6.80 -12.86 2.26
N ILE A 9 7.94 -13.42 1.87
CA ILE A 9 9.20 -12.68 1.78
C ILE A 9 9.10 -11.58 0.71
N TYR A 10 8.61 -11.91 -0.49
CA TYR A 10 8.44 -10.90 -1.55
C TYR A 10 7.45 -9.80 -1.15
N GLY A 11 6.36 -10.17 -0.47
CA GLY A 11 5.40 -9.20 0.07
C GLY A 11 6.04 -8.27 1.11
N ALA A 12 6.84 -8.81 2.03
CA ALA A 12 7.55 -8.01 3.03
C ALA A 12 8.58 -7.07 2.41
N ILE A 13 9.36 -7.55 1.44
CA ILE A 13 10.33 -6.72 0.70
C ILE A 13 9.58 -5.61 -0.05
N ALA A 14 8.51 -5.94 -0.77
CA ALA A 14 7.73 -4.96 -1.50
C ALA A 14 7.13 -3.88 -0.57
N ALA A 15 6.59 -4.28 0.59
CA ALA A 15 6.05 -3.36 1.57
C ALA A 15 7.14 -2.44 2.17
N ALA A 16 8.30 -3.00 2.53
CA ALA A 16 9.44 -2.23 3.03
C ALA A 16 9.97 -1.23 1.99
N SER A 17 10.15 -1.69 0.74
CA SER A 17 10.55 -0.82 -0.37
C SER A 17 9.51 0.28 -0.64
N TYR A 18 8.22 -0.04 -0.53
CA TYR A 18 7.16 0.96 -0.70
C TYR A 18 7.15 1.98 0.45
N GLY A 19 7.42 1.56 1.69
CA GLY A 19 7.56 2.46 2.84
C GLY A 19 8.74 3.43 2.73
N MET A 20 9.75 3.11 1.93
CA MET A 20 10.91 3.98 1.68
C MET A 20 10.66 5.09 0.63
N ASN A 21 9.49 5.13 -0.03
CA ASN A 21 9.20 6.17 -1.03
C ASN A 21 9.45 7.62 -0.52
N PRO A 22 9.04 8.02 0.69
CA PRO A 22 9.29 9.38 1.16
C PRO A 22 10.78 9.70 1.32
N LEU A 23 11.60 8.72 1.72
CA LEU A 23 13.05 8.89 1.90
C LEU A 23 13.73 9.37 0.61
N PHE A 24 13.28 8.88 -0.54
CA PHE A 24 13.77 9.29 -1.85
C PHE A 24 13.02 10.50 -2.42
N THR A 25 11.74 10.67 -2.05
CA THR A 25 10.89 11.72 -2.64
C THR A 25 11.11 13.09 -2.00
N LEU A 26 11.29 13.17 -0.68
CA LEU A 26 11.46 14.45 0.02
C LEU A 26 12.71 15.24 -0.44
N PRO A 27 13.89 14.63 -0.63
CA PRO A 27 15.05 15.34 -1.17
C PRO A 27 14.82 15.87 -2.60
N LEU A 28 14.05 15.15 -3.41
CA LEU A 28 13.71 15.57 -4.77
C LEU A 28 12.77 16.78 -4.78
N TYR A 29 11.83 16.84 -3.84
CA TYR A 29 11.01 18.03 -3.62
C TYR A 29 11.85 19.21 -3.12
N ALA A 30 12.81 18.97 -2.23
CA ALA A 30 13.74 20.01 -1.77
C ALA A 30 14.64 20.53 -2.91
N ALA A 31 14.97 19.69 -3.89
CA ALA A 31 15.64 20.09 -5.14
C ALA A 31 14.71 20.83 -6.13
N GLY A 32 13.46 21.11 -5.75
CA GLY A 32 12.51 21.89 -6.54
C GLY A 32 11.69 21.08 -7.55
N MET A 33 11.77 19.75 -7.56
CA MET A 33 10.99 18.96 -8.50
C MET A 33 9.49 18.95 -8.15
N SER A 34 8.67 19.07 -9.20
CA SER A 34 7.22 18.94 -9.09
C SER A 34 6.81 17.49 -8.80
N VAL A 35 5.62 17.29 -8.22
CA VAL A 35 5.07 15.95 -7.96
C VAL A 35 4.96 15.15 -9.26
N ASP A 36 4.45 15.79 -10.31
CA ASP A 36 4.23 15.19 -11.61
C ASP A 36 5.55 14.70 -12.24
N SER A 37 6.61 15.49 -12.15
CA SER A 37 7.94 15.10 -12.63
C SER A 37 8.49 13.88 -11.88
N VAL A 38 8.33 13.84 -10.54
CA VAL A 38 8.79 12.68 -9.74
C VAL A 38 8.04 11.41 -10.13
N LEU A 39 6.71 11.47 -10.26
CA LEU A 39 5.92 10.31 -10.68
C LEU A 39 6.26 9.88 -12.11
N PHE A 40 6.43 10.84 -13.02
CA PHE A 40 6.78 10.56 -14.40
C PHE A 40 8.07 9.75 -14.49
N TYR A 41 9.15 10.19 -13.84
CA TYR A 41 10.42 9.46 -13.85
C TYR A 41 10.32 8.11 -13.13
N ARG A 42 9.58 8.04 -12.01
CA ARG A 42 9.38 6.78 -11.28
C ARG A 42 8.68 5.72 -12.15
N TYR A 43 7.62 6.11 -12.85
CA TYR A 43 6.89 5.19 -13.72
C TYR A 43 7.59 4.88 -15.03
N LEU A 44 8.33 5.84 -15.60
CA LEU A 44 9.17 5.60 -16.76
C LEU A 44 10.25 4.56 -16.45
N LEU A 45 10.96 4.72 -15.33
CA LEU A 45 11.95 3.74 -14.89
C LEU A 45 11.31 2.39 -14.57
N ALA A 46 10.16 2.36 -13.89
CA ALA A 46 9.44 1.12 -13.61
C ALA A 46 9.03 0.39 -14.89
N ALA A 47 8.54 1.12 -15.91
CA ALA A 47 8.17 0.56 -17.21
C ALA A 47 9.39 -0.03 -17.94
N ILE A 48 10.52 0.68 -17.93
CA ILE A 48 11.78 0.19 -18.53
C ILE A 48 12.27 -1.08 -17.80
N VAL A 49 12.31 -1.06 -16.47
CA VAL A 49 12.74 -2.22 -15.66
C VAL A 49 11.82 -3.41 -15.91
N LEU A 50 10.50 -3.19 -15.92
CA LEU A 50 9.53 -4.25 -16.21
C LEU A 50 9.71 -4.82 -17.62
N ALA A 51 9.93 -3.97 -18.63
CA ALA A 51 10.18 -4.41 -19.99
C ALA A 51 11.48 -5.23 -20.10
N ILE A 52 12.55 -4.82 -19.43
CA ILE A 52 13.80 -5.59 -19.37
C ILE A 52 13.56 -6.95 -18.70
N LEU A 53 12.85 -6.98 -17.57
CA LEU A 53 12.52 -8.21 -16.86
C LEU A 53 11.69 -9.18 -17.71
N MET A 54 10.67 -8.68 -18.41
CA MET A 54 9.86 -9.49 -19.33
C MET A 54 10.71 -10.06 -20.46
N LYS A 55 11.63 -9.26 -21.03
CA LYS A 55 12.55 -9.71 -22.08
C LYS A 55 13.50 -10.81 -21.59
N ILE A 56 14.10 -10.65 -20.40
CA ILE A 56 15.01 -11.65 -19.80
C ILE A 56 14.26 -12.95 -19.46
N GLN A 57 13.00 -12.85 -19.01
CA GLN A 57 12.16 -13.99 -18.67
C GLN A 57 11.45 -14.61 -19.89
N HIS A 58 11.74 -14.12 -21.11
CA HIS A 58 11.09 -14.54 -22.36
C HIS A 58 9.55 -14.48 -22.29
N GLN A 59 9.01 -13.52 -21.54
CA GLN A 59 7.57 -13.29 -21.42
C GLN A 59 7.07 -12.46 -22.61
N SER A 60 5.90 -12.83 -23.12
CA SER A 60 5.27 -12.08 -24.21
C SER A 60 4.77 -10.72 -23.71
N PHE A 61 4.96 -9.69 -24.54
CA PHE A 61 4.34 -8.37 -24.35
C PHE A 61 2.91 -8.31 -24.89
N ALA A 62 2.41 -9.39 -25.49
CA ALA A 62 1.08 -9.44 -26.04
C ALA A 62 0.02 -9.37 -24.93
N ILE A 63 -0.87 -8.39 -25.03
CA ILE A 63 -2.01 -8.23 -24.14
C ILE A 63 -3.26 -8.70 -24.89
N LYS A 64 -4.07 -9.56 -24.28
CA LYS A 64 -5.36 -9.95 -24.86
C LYS A 64 -6.29 -8.74 -24.83
N LYS A 65 -7.07 -8.53 -25.89
CA LYS A 65 -8.01 -7.39 -25.96
C LYS A 65 -9.00 -7.34 -24.80
N SER A 66 -9.37 -8.50 -24.24
CA SER A 66 -10.21 -8.63 -23.04
C SER A 66 -9.58 -8.03 -21.78
N ASP A 67 -8.26 -7.99 -21.72
CA ASP A 67 -7.50 -7.59 -20.53
C ASP A 67 -7.12 -6.11 -20.59
N ILE A 68 -7.28 -5.46 -21.75
CA ILE A 68 -6.99 -4.03 -21.93
C ILE A 68 -7.88 -3.15 -21.03
N PRO A 69 -9.22 -3.29 -21.01
CA PRO A 69 -10.05 -2.47 -20.13
C PRO A 69 -9.70 -2.58 -18.64
N PRO A 70 -9.59 -3.77 -18.01
CA PRO A 70 -9.22 -3.85 -16.60
C PRO A 70 -7.79 -3.35 -16.35
N LEU A 71 -6.84 -3.58 -17.28
CA LEU A 71 -5.48 -3.06 -17.12
C LEU A 71 -5.44 -1.53 -17.13
N LEU A 72 -6.21 -0.89 -18.01
CA LEU A 72 -6.32 0.56 -18.05
C LEU A 72 -6.96 1.10 -16.77
N ILE A 73 -8.08 0.53 -16.32
CA ILE A 73 -8.77 0.95 -15.10
C ILE A 73 -7.83 0.83 -13.89
N MET A 74 -7.17 -0.31 -13.73
CA MET A 74 -6.23 -0.54 -12.62
C MET A 74 -5.03 0.40 -12.70
N GLY A 75 -4.48 0.63 -13.91
CA GLY A 75 -3.39 1.58 -14.13
C GLY A 75 -3.77 3.02 -13.78
N PHE A 76 -4.97 3.46 -14.17
CA PHE A 76 -5.49 4.78 -13.81
C PHE A 76 -5.70 4.90 -12.30
N LEU A 77 -6.39 3.96 -11.67
CA LEU A 77 -6.63 3.98 -10.22
C LEU A 77 -5.31 3.98 -9.43
N PHE A 78 -4.33 3.18 -9.85
CA PHE A 78 -3.01 3.16 -9.24
C PHE A 78 -2.26 4.48 -9.42
N SER A 79 -2.34 5.08 -10.61
CA SER A 79 -1.71 6.38 -10.89
C SER A 79 -2.32 7.50 -10.04
N PHE A 80 -3.65 7.55 -9.94
CA PHE A 80 -4.34 8.50 -9.05
C PHE A 80 -3.99 8.27 -7.59
N SER A 81 -3.99 7.01 -7.14
CA SER A 81 -3.59 6.67 -5.76
C SER A 81 -2.16 7.14 -5.46
N SER A 82 -1.21 6.91 -6.36
CA SER A 82 0.16 7.40 -6.18
C SER A 82 0.25 8.92 -6.24
N LEU A 83 -0.53 9.58 -7.10
CA LEU A 83 -0.57 11.03 -7.20
C LEU A 83 -1.03 11.63 -5.87
N PHE A 84 -2.15 11.15 -5.33
CA PHE A 84 -2.66 11.63 -4.04
C PHE A 84 -1.69 11.35 -2.89
N LEU A 85 -1.04 10.18 -2.88
CA LEU A 85 -0.01 9.87 -1.89
C LEU A 85 1.19 10.83 -1.97
N PHE A 86 1.63 11.17 -3.18
CA PHE A 86 2.80 12.04 -3.35
C PHE A 86 2.46 13.52 -3.14
N ILE A 87 1.23 13.92 -3.42
CA ILE A 87 0.68 15.22 -3.02
C ILE A 87 0.57 15.29 -1.49
N SER A 88 0.17 14.21 -0.81
CA SER A 88 0.05 14.23 0.65
C SER A 88 1.39 14.46 1.33
N TYR A 89 2.50 13.95 0.80
CA TYR A 89 3.85 14.27 1.29
C TYR A 89 4.21 15.77 1.26
N LYS A 90 3.49 16.60 0.51
CA LYS A 90 3.64 18.07 0.53
C LYS A 90 2.77 18.77 1.59
N HIS A 91 1.73 18.10 2.08
CA HIS A 91 0.71 18.67 2.95
C HIS A 91 0.72 18.08 4.37
N MET A 92 1.37 16.93 4.57
CA MET A 92 1.52 16.27 5.85
C MET A 92 2.87 15.54 5.92
N ASP A 93 3.31 15.23 7.13
CA ASP A 93 4.52 14.44 7.34
C ASP A 93 4.45 13.09 6.64
N ALA A 94 5.58 12.69 6.07
CA ALA A 94 5.74 11.40 5.40
C ALA A 94 5.33 10.21 6.28
N GLY A 95 5.54 10.30 7.59
CA GLY A 95 5.11 9.29 8.56
C GLY A 95 3.60 9.15 8.65
N ILE A 96 2.86 10.26 8.63
CA ILE A 96 1.39 10.28 8.66
C ILE A 96 0.83 9.77 7.34
N ALA A 97 1.35 10.26 6.21
CA ALA A 97 0.93 9.81 4.88
C ALA A 97 1.17 8.30 4.69
N SER A 98 2.34 7.79 5.10
CA SER A 98 2.66 6.37 5.00
C SER A 98 1.84 5.51 5.96
N THR A 99 1.52 6.04 7.14
CA THR A 99 0.60 5.42 8.09
C THR A 99 -0.78 5.20 7.48
N ILE A 100 -1.38 6.25 6.90
CA ILE A 100 -2.70 6.15 6.23
C ILE A 100 -2.65 5.10 5.12
N LEU A 101 -1.56 5.06 4.36
CA LEU A 101 -1.38 4.06 3.33
C LEU A 101 -1.30 2.63 3.91
N PHE A 102 -0.59 2.41 5.01
CA PHE A 102 -0.48 1.09 5.64
C PHE A 102 -1.74 0.66 6.41
N VAL A 103 -2.73 1.54 6.56
CA VAL A 103 -4.08 1.14 6.99
C VAL A 103 -4.84 0.43 5.85
N TYR A 104 -4.45 0.61 4.59
CA TYR A 104 -5.12 0.00 3.43
C TYR A 104 -5.30 -1.53 3.54
N PRO A 105 -4.30 -2.35 3.89
CA PRO A 105 -4.48 -3.79 4.07
C PRO A 105 -5.54 -4.15 5.13
N VAL A 106 -5.71 -3.32 6.16
CA VAL A 106 -6.76 -3.48 7.17
C VAL A 106 -8.12 -3.20 6.54
N MET A 107 -8.25 -2.10 5.80
CA MET A 107 -9.49 -1.74 5.10
C MET A 107 -9.88 -2.80 4.06
N VAL A 108 -8.91 -3.35 3.32
CA VAL A 108 -9.15 -4.46 2.39
C VAL A 108 -9.66 -5.70 3.13
N ALA A 109 -9.02 -6.07 4.26
CA ALA A 109 -9.48 -7.21 5.05
C ALA A 109 -10.92 -7.01 5.57
N ILE A 110 -11.29 -5.78 6.00
CA ILE A 110 -12.67 -5.43 6.36
C ILE A 110 -13.62 -5.68 5.20
N ILE A 111 -13.29 -5.12 4.03
CA ILE A 111 -14.16 -5.19 2.85
C ILE A 111 -14.34 -6.65 2.43
N MET A 112 -13.28 -7.45 2.44
CA MET A 112 -13.36 -8.89 2.13
C MET A 112 -14.21 -9.66 3.15
N GLY A 113 -14.05 -9.37 4.44
CA GLY A 113 -14.89 -9.97 5.49
C GLY A 113 -16.36 -9.59 5.36
N VAL A 114 -16.68 -8.31 5.14
CA VAL A 114 -18.06 -7.80 5.17
C VAL A 114 -18.81 -8.03 3.85
N PHE A 115 -18.21 -7.71 2.71
CA PHE A 115 -18.87 -7.79 1.41
C PHE A 115 -18.77 -9.19 0.80
N PHE A 116 -17.58 -9.80 0.88
CA PHE A 116 -17.33 -11.13 0.29
C PHE A 116 -17.57 -12.27 1.28
N LYS A 117 -17.86 -11.95 2.56
CA LYS A 117 -18.13 -12.93 3.62
C LYS A 117 -17.00 -13.95 3.80
N GLU A 118 -15.77 -13.55 3.50
CA GLU A 118 -14.61 -14.42 3.68
C GLU A 118 -14.29 -14.59 5.17
N LYS A 119 -14.04 -15.84 5.57
CA LYS A 119 -13.65 -16.15 6.94
C LYS A 119 -12.27 -15.58 7.24
N ILE A 120 -12.19 -14.70 8.22
CA ILE A 120 -10.93 -14.08 8.62
C ILE A 120 -10.26 -14.97 9.68
N SER A 121 -9.07 -15.47 9.36
CA SER A 121 -8.30 -16.30 10.29
C SER A 121 -7.79 -15.50 11.49
N GLY A 122 -7.60 -16.14 12.64
CA GLY A 122 -7.00 -15.51 13.81
C GLY A 122 -5.59 -14.95 13.55
N ILE A 123 -4.83 -15.55 12.63
CA ILE A 123 -3.53 -15.05 12.19
C ILE A 123 -3.66 -13.71 11.44
N THR A 124 -4.71 -13.56 10.63
CA THR A 124 -5.01 -12.30 9.93
C THR A 124 -5.35 -11.20 10.94
N VAL A 125 -6.17 -11.51 11.94
CA VAL A 125 -6.50 -10.57 13.02
C VAL A 125 -5.25 -10.14 13.78
N PHE A 126 -4.40 -11.11 14.19
CA PHE A 126 -3.14 -10.82 14.85
C PHE A 126 -2.20 -9.94 14.00
N SER A 127 -2.10 -10.24 12.70
CA SER A 127 -1.27 -9.45 11.76
C SER A 127 -1.75 -8.01 11.63
N ILE A 128 -3.07 -7.80 11.67
CA ILE A 128 -3.67 -6.46 11.65
C ILE A 128 -3.38 -5.71 12.95
N MET A 129 -3.51 -6.37 14.10
CA MET A 129 -3.16 -5.78 15.41
C MET A 129 -1.69 -5.36 15.44
N LEU A 130 -0.80 -6.21 14.93
CA LEU A 130 0.63 -5.92 14.84
C LEU A 130 0.91 -4.74 13.89
N ALA A 131 0.26 -4.68 12.72
CA ALA A 131 0.40 -3.58 11.77
C ALA A 131 -0.08 -2.24 12.36
N LEU A 132 -1.23 -2.23 13.03
CA LEU A 132 -1.77 -1.04 13.70
C LEU A 132 -0.88 -0.58 14.86
N SER A 133 -0.25 -1.52 15.57
CA SER A 133 0.73 -1.20 16.61
C SER A 133 1.98 -0.55 16.04
N GLY A 134 2.52 -1.10 14.94
CA GLY A 134 3.67 -0.51 14.24
C GLY A 134 3.39 0.89 13.69
N ILE A 135 2.19 1.10 13.15
CA ILE A 135 1.67 2.41 12.76
C ILE A 135 1.67 3.38 13.95
N GLY A 136 1.16 2.94 15.10
CA GLY A 136 1.11 3.76 16.32
C GLY A 136 2.51 4.18 16.82
N LEU A 137 3.52 3.33 16.64
CA LEU A 137 4.91 3.63 17.01
C LEU A 137 5.60 4.59 16.03
N LEU A 138 5.24 4.55 14.74
CA LEU A 138 5.79 5.45 13.72
C LEU A 138 5.23 6.88 13.82
N TYR A 139 4.09 7.05 14.49
CA TYR A 139 3.49 8.36 14.71
C TYR A 139 4.28 9.16 15.78
N GLN A 140 5.10 10.10 15.32
CA GLN A 140 5.66 11.18 16.14
C GLN A 140 5.12 12.51 15.60
N GLY A 141 3.90 12.88 16.02
CA GLY A 141 3.28 14.16 15.68
C GLY A 141 3.24 15.09 16.89
N ASP A 142 3.55 16.37 16.67
CA ASP A 142 3.46 17.46 17.64
C ASP A 142 2.04 17.55 18.24
N GLY A 143 1.89 17.07 19.48
CA GLY A 143 0.77 17.41 20.37
C GLY A 143 -0.62 16.82 20.07
N GLU A 144 -0.99 16.54 18.82
CA GLU A 144 -2.31 16.00 18.49
C GLU A 144 -2.31 14.46 18.48
N LYS A 145 -3.04 13.91 19.45
CA LYS A 145 -3.11 12.48 19.75
C LYS A 145 -4.06 11.78 18.76
N LEU A 146 -3.53 11.08 17.75
CA LEU A 146 -4.31 10.23 16.82
C LEU A 146 -4.78 8.91 17.46
N TYR A 147 -4.28 8.59 18.66
CA TYR A 147 -4.60 7.39 19.44
C TYR A 147 -6.11 7.10 19.59
N PRO A 148 -7.05 8.07 19.71
CA PRO A 148 -8.47 7.77 19.82
C PRO A 148 -9.07 7.21 18.53
N LEU A 149 -8.61 7.67 17.37
CA LEU A 149 -9.17 7.30 16.06
C LEU A 149 -8.69 5.93 15.60
N SER A 150 -7.40 5.62 15.75
CA SER A 150 -6.86 4.30 15.42
C SER A 150 -7.39 3.21 16.37
N VAL A 151 -7.55 3.52 17.66
CA VAL A 151 -8.15 2.61 18.64
C VAL A 151 -9.66 2.46 18.40
N SER A 152 -10.38 3.52 18.00
CA SER A 152 -11.81 3.40 17.64
C SER A 152 -12.02 2.55 16.37
N PHE A 153 -11.17 2.72 15.35
CA PHE A 153 -11.18 1.85 14.18
C PHE A 153 -10.85 0.39 14.54
N LEU A 154 -9.93 0.16 15.48
CA LEU A 154 -9.59 -1.16 16.01
C LEU A 154 -10.81 -1.84 16.66
N PHE A 155 -11.53 -1.12 17.52
CA PHE A 155 -12.73 -1.64 18.19
C PHE A 155 -13.88 -1.88 17.21
N CYS A 156 -14.11 -0.96 16.26
CA CYS A 156 -15.07 -1.17 15.19
C CYS A 156 -14.70 -2.36 14.31
N PHE A 157 -13.40 -2.56 14.04
CA PHE A 157 -12.91 -3.68 13.26
C PHE A 157 -13.12 -5.02 13.97
N LEU A 158 -12.72 -5.11 15.24
CA LEU A 158 -12.93 -6.30 16.06
C LEU A 158 -14.41 -6.67 16.17
N ARG A 159 -15.29 -5.67 16.28
CA ARG A 159 -16.76 -5.85 16.33
C ARG A 159 -17.37 -6.23 14.97
N SER A 160 -16.81 -5.71 13.87
CA SER A 160 -17.20 -6.07 12.51
C SER A 160 -16.80 -7.49 12.13
N LEU A 161 -15.74 -8.03 12.73
CA LEU A 161 -15.24 -9.37 12.43
C LEU A 161 -15.82 -10.48 13.31
N THR A 162 -16.44 -10.12 14.43
CA THR A 162 -17.06 -11.08 15.35
C THR A 162 -18.03 -12.09 14.68
N PRO A 163 -18.78 -11.74 13.61
CA PRO A 163 -19.64 -12.70 12.90
C PRO A 163 -18.91 -13.62 11.92
N TYR A 164 -17.65 -13.32 11.57
CA TYR A 164 -16.88 -14.00 10.52
C TYR A 164 -15.75 -14.87 11.07
N ILE A 165 -15.52 -14.80 12.38
CA ILE A 165 -14.58 -15.64 13.14
C ILE A 165 -15.37 -16.82 13.70
N SER A 166 -15.71 -17.80 12.85
CA SER A 166 -16.26 -19.11 13.23
C SER A 166 -15.91 -20.16 12.19
#